data_AF-A0A7Y7L9G8-F1
#
_entry.id   AF-A0A7Y7L9G8-F1
#
_cell.length_a   1.000
_cell.length_b   1.000
_cell.length_c   1.000
_cell.angle_alpha   90.00
_cell.angle_beta   90.00
_cell.angle_gamma   90.00
#
_symmetry.space_group_name_H-M   'P 1'
#
loop_
_entity.id
_entity.type
_entity.pdbx_description
1 polymer ?
#
loop_
_entity_poly.entity_id
_entity_poly.type
_entity_poly.pdbx_seq_one_letter_code
_entity_poly.pdbx_strand_id
1 'polypeptide(L)'
;MKKIILSLSIILFSLTGFSQALKPVKIDSLVTVSLPAGFTKKDTLGQQIYQGSASLGNILVLRVPNANTKPLNKESDLKDVFKTYINGIQKQSVNGSVMYPRDTTIGKLEGKVFTLRIDNSGSTGESPELRNFILLYTQDVTYTFEYNYPEQRLDLAKAELKQFSGSIKIAPTLDRRDQYLSDAKGMSAPAKIGIYGGGAVIILIIVLTVIKRKNSQLEAGV
;
A
#
# COMPACT_ATOMS: atom_id res chain seq x y z
N MET A 1 -6.63 -20.35 -22.64
CA MET A 1 -7.11 -20.85 -21.33
C MET A 1 -5.96 -21.49 -20.58
N LYS A 2 -5.60 -20.93 -19.42
CA LYS A 2 -4.92 -21.56 -18.27
C LYS A 2 -5.02 -20.52 -17.15
N LYS A 3 -5.95 -20.72 -16.22
CA LYS A 3 -6.15 -19.85 -15.05
C LYS A 3 -5.01 -20.15 -14.09
N ILE A 4 -4.00 -19.28 -14.05
CA ILE A 4 -2.91 -19.40 -13.09
C ILE A 4 -3.46 -18.89 -11.77
N ILE A 5 -3.76 -19.82 -10.86
CA ILE A 5 -4.10 -19.55 -9.47
C ILE A 5 -2.98 -18.67 -8.91
N LEU A 6 -3.32 -17.43 -8.56
CA LEU A 6 -2.39 -16.49 -7.94
C LEU A 6 -2.39 -16.78 -6.44
N SER A 7 -1.87 -17.93 -6.03
CA SER A 7 -1.53 -18.17 -4.64
C SER A 7 -0.36 -17.24 -4.30
N LEU A 8 -0.69 -16.13 -3.64
CA LEU A 8 0.30 -15.31 -2.96
C LEU A 8 0.75 -16.13 -1.75
N SER A 9 1.73 -17.02 -1.94
CA SER A 9 2.38 -17.69 -0.82
C SER A 9 3.13 -16.62 -0.03
N ILE A 10 2.41 -15.96 0.87
CA ILE A 10 2.99 -15.27 2.01
C ILE A 10 3.83 -16.34 2.68
N ILE A 11 5.15 -16.22 2.62
CA ILE A 11 6.02 -17.06 3.43
C ILE A 11 5.77 -16.62 4.88
N LEU A 12 4.77 -17.26 5.49
CA LEU A 12 4.41 -17.17 6.90
C LEU A 12 5.52 -17.86 7.67
N PHE A 13 6.59 -17.12 7.97
CA PHE A 13 7.38 -17.49 9.15
C PHE A 13 6.50 -17.18 10.36
N SER A 14 5.84 -18.22 10.87
CA SER A 14 5.14 -18.19 12.15
C SER A 14 6.15 -18.07 13.28
N LEU A 15 6.75 -16.89 13.43
CA LEU A 15 7.38 -16.50 14.68
C LEU A 15 6.25 -16.35 15.69
N THR A 16 6.16 -17.29 16.62
CA THR A 16 5.32 -17.23 17.81
C THR A 16 5.79 -16.08 18.70
N GLY A 17 5.39 -14.86 18.33
CA GLY A 17 5.62 -13.64 19.11
C GLY A 17 4.30 -13.15 19.67
N PHE A 18 4.10 -13.35 20.97
CA PHE A 18 3.11 -12.62 21.76
C PHE A 18 3.12 -11.14 21.38
N SER A 19 1.92 -10.55 21.23
CA SER A 19 1.65 -9.15 20.85
C SER A 19 2.87 -8.23 21.04
N GLN A 20 3.68 -8.10 19.99
CA GLN A 20 4.87 -7.27 20.05
C GLN A 20 4.43 -5.83 19.82
N ALA A 21 4.69 -4.98 20.81
CA ALA A 21 4.43 -3.55 20.69
C ALA A 21 5.09 -3.01 19.41
N LEU A 22 4.30 -2.33 18.57
CA LEU A 22 4.79 -1.68 17.37
C LEU A 22 5.80 -0.59 17.77
N LYS A 23 6.98 -0.60 17.14
CA LYS A 23 8.05 0.37 17.40
C LYS A 23 8.21 1.31 16.22
N PRO A 24 8.45 2.62 16.44
CA PRO A 24 8.68 3.56 15.36
C PRO A 24 9.88 3.17 14.49
N VAL A 25 9.68 3.12 13.18
CA VAL A 25 10.70 2.86 12.16
C VAL A 25 10.67 4.02 11.16
N LYS A 26 11.84 4.60 10.91
CA LYS A 26 12.02 5.59 9.84
C LYS A 26 11.96 4.87 8.50
N ILE A 27 10.95 5.18 7.70
CA ILE A 27 10.88 4.72 6.31
C ILE A 27 11.90 5.49 5.48
N ASP A 28 12.02 6.79 5.72
CA ASP A 28 13.11 7.66 5.28
C ASP A 28 13.21 8.90 6.20
N SER A 29 13.83 9.99 5.71
CA SER A 29 13.91 11.25 6.44
C SER A 29 12.57 11.97 6.60
N LEU A 30 11.56 11.61 5.80
CA LEU A 30 10.28 12.30 5.69
C LEU A 30 9.15 11.53 6.35
N VAL A 31 9.22 10.20 6.41
CA VAL A 31 8.13 9.34 6.92
C VAL A 31 8.63 8.38 7.99
N THR A 32 7.88 8.28 9.08
CA THR A 32 8.05 7.28 10.14
C THR A 32 6.73 6.56 10.39
N VAL A 33 6.77 5.26 10.63
CA VAL A 33 5.60 4.44 10.98
C VAL A 33 6.00 3.36 11.97
N SER A 34 5.10 2.92 12.84
CA SER A 34 5.41 1.86 13.79
C SER A 34 5.21 0.48 13.19
N LEU A 35 6.24 -0.37 13.29
CA LEU A 35 6.29 -1.73 12.76
C LEU A 35 6.58 -2.74 13.88
N PRO A 36 6.19 -4.02 13.74
CA PRO A 36 6.56 -5.08 14.69
C PRO A 36 8.08 -5.31 14.65
N ALA A 37 8.69 -5.73 15.76
CA ALA A 37 10.15 -5.83 15.86
C ALA A 37 10.77 -6.81 14.85
N GLY A 38 10.05 -7.87 14.46
CA GLY A 38 10.47 -8.87 13.47
C GLY A 38 10.19 -8.51 12.01
N PHE A 39 9.99 -7.22 11.67
CA PHE A 39 9.76 -6.85 10.27
C PHE A 39 10.97 -7.15 9.39
N THR A 40 10.71 -7.48 8.13
CA THR A 40 11.73 -7.61 7.09
C THR A 40 11.74 -6.36 6.23
N LYS A 41 12.94 -5.96 5.79
CA LYS A 41 13.14 -4.88 4.81
C LYS A 41 13.76 -5.46 3.55
N LYS A 42 13.22 -5.11 2.38
CA LYS A 42 13.84 -5.34 1.08
C LYS A 42 14.00 -4.01 0.37
N ASP A 43 15.14 -3.81 -0.29
CA ASP A 43 15.42 -2.65 -1.13
C ASP A 43 15.74 -3.13 -2.54
N THR A 44 15.03 -2.60 -3.53
CA THR A 44 15.21 -2.97 -4.94
C THR A 44 15.00 -1.74 -5.82
N LEU A 45 16.03 -1.31 -6.54
CA LEU A 45 15.95 -0.21 -7.53
C LEU A 45 15.30 1.06 -6.94
N GLY A 46 15.70 1.44 -5.71
CA GLY A 46 15.20 2.63 -5.01
C GLY A 46 13.84 2.45 -4.33
N GLN A 47 13.23 1.27 -4.43
CA GLN A 47 12.01 0.92 -3.73
C GLN A 47 12.33 0.24 -2.42
N GLN A 48 11.59 0.59 -1.37
CA GLN A 48 11.73 -0.06 -0.08
C GLN A 48 10.42 -0.73 0.32
N ILE A 49 10.52 -1.98 0.71
CA ILE A 49 9.41 -2.83 1.11
C ILE A 49 9.68 -3.27 2.55
N TYR A 50 8.77 -2.91 3.44
CA TYR A 50 8.79 -3.32 4.84
C TYR A 50 7.60 -4.24 5.07
N GLN A 51 7.83 -5.43 5.60
CA GLN A 51 6.78 -6.41 5.84
C GLN A 51 6.92 -7.01 7.23
N GLY A 52 5.84 -7.08 7.99
CA GLY A 52 5.84 -7.68 9.32
C GLY A 52 4.49 -8.28 9.69
N SER A 53 4.50 -9.22 10.64
CA SER A 53 3.28 -9.80 11.20
C SER A 53 2.98 -9.12 12.54
N ALA A 54 1.77 -8.59 12.68
CA ALA A 54 1.23 -8.10 13.94
C ALA A 54 0.36 -9.19 14.58
N SER A 55 -0.34 -8.88 15.68
CA SER A 55 -1.06 -9.91 16.45
C SER A 55 -2.29 -10.44 15.70
N LEU A 56 -2.95 -9.59 14.92
CA LEU A 56 -4.24 -9.88 14.28
C LEU A 56 -4.19 -9.81 12.75
N GLY A 57 -3.11 -9.26 12.20
CA GLY A 57 -2.95 -9.06 10.75
C GLY A 57 -1.49 -8.87 10.34
N ASN A 58 -1.28 -8.66 9.04
CA ASN A 58 0.04 -8.35 8.51
C ASN A 58 0.12 -6.89 8.09
N ILE A 59 1.32 -6.32 8.24
CA ILE A 59 1.66 -4.96 7.83
C ILE A 59 2.57 -5.05 6.60
N LEU A 60 2.26 -4.23 5.59
CA LEU A 60 3.12 -3.96 4.46
C LEU A 60 3.26 -2.44 4.30
N VAL A 61 4.49 -1.95 4.20
CA VAL A 61 4.79 -0.55 3.90
C VAL A 61 5.68 -0.49 2.68
N LEU A 62 5.25 0.25 1.67
CA LEU A 62 5.99 0.48 0.44
C LEU A 62 6.41 1.94 0.38
N ARG A 63 7.66 2.17 -0.01
CA ARG A 63 8.20 3.45 -0.43
C ARG A 63 8.66 3.29 -1.88
N VAL A 64 7.96 3.93 -2.81
CA VAL A 64 8.22 3.76 -4.25
C VAL A 64 8.52 5.12 -4.88
N PRO A 65 9.68 5.28 -5.55
CA PRO A 65 9.96 6.48 -6.32
C PRO A 65 8.91 6.68 -7.42
N ASN A 66 8.47 7.92 -7.60
CA ASN A 66 7.56 8.25 -8.67
C ASN A 66 8.30 8.30 -10.01
N ALA A 67 7.67 7.78 -11.05
CA ALA A 67 8.23 7.88 -12.41
C ALA A 67 8.25 9.32 -12.93
N ASN A 68 7.35 10.17 -12.42
CA ASN A 68 7.31 11.59 -12.72
C ASN A 68 7.48 12.39 -11.43
N THR A 69 8.59 13.10 -11.33
CA THR A 69 8.93 13.98 -10.20
C THR A 69 8.57 15.43 -10.49
N LYS A 70 7.76 15.73 -11.51
CA LYS A 70 7.20 17.07 -11.67
C LYS A 70 6.08 17.27 -10.64
N PRO A 71 6.04 18.42 -9.95
CA PRO A 71 4.92 18.75 -9.08
C PRO A 71 3.60 18.64 -9.84
N LEU A 72 2.56 18.13 -9.18
CA LEU A 72 1.22 18.20 -9.75
C LEU A 72 0.76 19.67 -9.76
N ASN A 73 -0.14 20.02 -10.67
CA ASN A 73 -0.57 21.42 -10.74
C ASN A 73 -1.57 21.74 -9.64
N LYS A 74 -2.47 20.80 -9.31
CA LYS A 74 -3.59 21.04 -8.38
C LYS A 74 -4.15 19.78 -7.72
N GLU A 75 -5.03 19.98 -6.76
CA GLU A 75 -5.70 18.93 -5.96
C GLU A 75 -6.40 17.87 -6.83
N SER A 76 -7.05 18.24 -7.93
CA SER A 76 -7.73 17.26 -8.79
C SER A 76 -6.76 16.25 -9.42
N ASP A 77 -5.55 16.71 -9.78
CA ASP A 77 -4.53 15.83 -10.36
C ASP A 77 -4.07 14.79 -9.31
N LEU A 78 -3.98 15.20 -8.03
CA LEU A 78 -3.68 14.30 -6.91
C LEU A 78 -4.78 13.25 -6.73
N LYS A 79 -6.06 13.65 -6.81
CA LYS A 79 -7.20 12.72 -6.75
C LYS A 79 -7.16 11.71 -7.89
N ASP A 80 -6.75 12.13 -9.09
CA ASP A 80 -6.60 11.23 -10.22
C ASP A 80 -5.43 10.26 -10.07
N VAL A 81 -4.33 10.69 -9.45
CA VAL A 81 -3.23 9.80 -9.05
C VAL A 81 -3.75 8.72 -8.09
N PHE A 82 -4.47 9.09 -7.03
CA PHE A 82 -5.03 8.13 -6.09
C PHE A 82 -6.04 7.19 -6.74
N LYS A 83 -6.92 7.70 -7.60
CA LYS A 83 -7.89 6.90 -8.36
C LYS A 83 -7.19 5.88 -9.25
N THR A 84 -6.13 6.29 -9.95
CA THR A 84 -5.32 5.40 -10.81
C THR A 84 -4.66 4.30 -9.97
N TYR A 85 -4.12 4.67 -8.80
CA TYR A 85 -3.48 3.73 -7.89
C TYR A 85 -4.45 2.67 -7.35
N ILE A 86 -5.61 3.11 -6.86
CA ILE A 86 -6.69 2.23 -6.37
C ILE A 86 -7.16 1.28 -7.47
N ASN A 87 -7.42 1.81 -8.67
CA ASN A 87 -7.83 0.99 -9.81
C ASN A 87 -6.76 -0.04 -10.19
N GLY A 88 -5.48 0.32 -10.08
CA GLY A 88 -4.35 -0.58 -10.29
C GLY A 88 -4.36 -1.74 -9.30
N ILE A 89 -4.50 -1.46 -8.00
CA ILE A 89 -4.60 -2.47 -6.94
C ILE A 89 -5.81 -3.39 -7.17
N GLN A 90 -6.98 -2.81 -7.45
CA GLN A 90 -8.20 -3.58 -7.65
C GLN A 90 -8.09 -4.53 -8.85
N LYS A 91 -7.58 -4.05 -10.00
CA LYS A 91 -7.40 -4.86 -11.21
C LYS A 91 -6.44 -6.04 -11.03
N GLN A 92 -5.51 -5.95 -10.10
CA GLN A 92 -4.55 -7.01 -9.80
C GLN A 92 -5.12 -8.08 -8.84
N SER A 93 -6.22 -7.78 -8.18
CA SER A 93 -6.80 -8.66 -7.17
C SER A 93 -7.91 -9.48 -7.79
N VAL A 94 -7.75 -10.81 -7.78
CA VAL A 94 -8.80 -11.73 -8.20
C VAL A 94 -9.96 -11.58 -7.21
N ASN A 95 -11.15 -11.21 -7.69
CA ASN A 95 -12.34 -10.96 -6.86
C ASN A 95 -12.20 -9.82 -5.83
N GLY A 96 -11.35 -8.82 -6.12
CA GLY A 96 -11.18 -7.65 -5.26
C GLY A 96 -12.28 -6.58 -5.45
N SER A 97 -12.90 -6.14 -4.36
CA SER A 97 -13.81 -4.99 -4.34
C SER A 97 -13.28 -3.87 -3.44
N VAL A 98 -13.25 -2.65 -3.97
CA VAL A 98 -12.86 -1.47 -3.20
C VAL A 98 -14.06 -1.01 -2.37
N MET A 99 -13.83 -0.84 -1.08
CA MET A 99 -14.80 -0.42 -0.08
C MET A 99 -14.34 0.86 0.60
N TYR A 100 -15.30 1.71 0.95
CA TYR A 100 -15.11 2.93 1.76
C TYR A 100 -13.95 3.86 1.34
N PRO A 101 -13.75 4.15 0.04
CA PRO A 101 -12.71 5.08 -0.38
C PRO A 101 -13.04 6.48 0.14
N ARG A 102 -12.12 7.09 0.89
CA ARG A 102 -12.27 8.45 1.41
C ARG A 102 -10.93 9.18 1.44
N ASP A 103 -11.02 10.49 1.36
CA ASP A 103 -9.86 11.37 1.54
C ASP A 103 -9.52 11.47 3.03
N THR A 104 -8.25 11.64 3.34
CA THR A 104 -7.74 11.84 4.71
C THR A 104 -6.62 12.86 4.69
N THR A 105 -6.20 13.34 5.87
CA THR A 105 -4.98 14.11 6.03
C THR A 105 -4.02 13.40 6.98
N ILE A 106 -2.72 13.50 6.69
CA ILE A 106 -1.63 13.06 7.57
C ILE A 106 -0.69 14.24 7.70
N GLY A 107 -0.70 14.90 8.87
CA GLY A 107 -0.08 16.21 9.02
C GLY A 107 -0.69 17.21 8.03
N LYS A 108 0.16 17.80 7.17
CA LYS A 108 -0.25 18.77 6.14
C LYS A 108 -0.57 18.14 4.77
N LEU A 109 -0.35 16.84 4.61
CA LEU A 109 -0.51 16.17 3.32
C LEU A 109 -1.89 15.52 3.21
N GLU A 110 -2.45 15.58 2.01
CA GLU A 110 -3.64 14.82 1.63
C GLU A 110 -3.25 13.36 1.33
N GLY A 111 -4.09 12.44 1.78
CA GLY A 111 -3.95 11.01 1.53
C GLY A 111 -5.29 10.39 1.14
N LYS A 112 -5.23 9.14 0.68
CA LYS A 112 -6.42 8.35 0.36
C LYS A 112 -6.43 7.08 1.18
N VAL A 113 -7.56 6.78 1.80
CA VAL A 113 -7.75 5.51 2.50
C VAL A 113 -8.89 4.73 1.89
N PHE A 114 -8.74 3.42 1.83
CA PHE A 114 -9.78 2.51 1.34
C PHE A 114 -9.51 1.10 1.87
N THR A 115 -10.52 0.25 1.82
CA THR A 115 -10.37 -1.17 2.12
C THR A 115 -10.57 -1.93 0.81
N LEU A 116 -9.67 -2.87 0.50
CA LEU A 116 -9.92 -3.86 -0.54
C LEU A 116 -10.39 -5.14 0.15
N ARG A 117 -11.60 -5.59 -0.18
CA ARG A 117 -12.08 -6.91 0.22
C ARG A 117 -11.78 -7.90 -0.90
N ILE A 118 -11.07 -8.96 -0.58
CA ILE A 118 -10.76 -10.05 -1.52
C ILE A 118 -11.63 -11.24 -1.15
N ASP A 119 -12.56 -11.60 -2.03
CA ASP A 119 -13.46 -12.74 -1.80
C ASP A 119 -12.86 -14.03 -2.37
N ASN A 120 -12.18 -14.77 -1.49
CA ASN A 120 -11.59 -16.07 -1.79
C ASN A 120 -12.53 -17.25 -1.48
N SER A 121 -13.72 -16.99 -0.93
CA SER A 121 -14.63 -18.04 -0.45
C SER A 121 -15.06 -19.00 -1.57
N GLY A 122 -15.23 -18.48 -2.79
CA GLY A 122 -15.59 -19.28 -3.96
C GLY A 122 -14.43 -20.03 -4.62
N SER A 123 -13.18 -19.82 -4.21
CA SER A 123 -12.00 -20.46 -4.80
C SER A 123 -11.21 -21.34 -3.83
N THR A 124 -10.99 -20.89 -2.60
CA THR A 124 -10.19 -21.60 -1.59
C THR A 124 -11.01 -22.04 -0.38
N GLY A 125 -12.27 -21.57 -0.26
CA GLY A 125 -13.09 -21.79 0.94
C GLY A 125 -12.64 -20.97 2.16
N GLU A 126 -11.65 -20.10 1.98
CA GLU A 126 -11.14 -19.23 3.05
C GLU A 126 -12.07 -18.05 3.30
N SER A 127 -12.02 -17.52 4.54
CA SER A 127 -12.65 -16.24 4.85
C SER A 127 -12.16 -15.18 3.87
N PRO A 128 -13.05 -14.29 3.40
CA PRO A 128 -12.65 -13.07 2.72
C PRO A 128 -11.57 -12.33 3.51
N GLU A 129 -10.64 -11.72 2.80
CA GLU A 129 -9.55 -10.92 3.36
C GLU A 129 -9.88 -9.44 3.24
N LEU A 130 -9.60 -8.66 4.29
CA LEU A 130 -9.69 -7.21 4.28
C LEU A 130 -8.30 -6.61 4.29
N ARG A 131 -7.96 -5.85 3.25
CA ARG A 131 -6.69 -5.12 3.12
C ARG A 131 -6.96 -3.63 3.22
N ASN A 132 -6.56 -3.02 4.32
CA ASN A 132 -6.77 -1.59 4.57
C ASN A 132 -5.57 -0.81 4.07
N PHE A 133 -5.80 0.11 3.14
CA PHE A 133 -4.76 0.91 2.51
C PHE A 133 -4.82 2.36 2.97
N ILE A 134 -3.64 2.95 3.13
CA ILE A 134 -3.40 4.38 3.25
C ILE A 134 -2.38 4.75 2.18
N LEU A 135 -2.75 5.64 1.27
CA LEU A 135 -1.90 6.16 0.21
C LEU A 135 -1.49 7.57 0.57
N LEU A 136 -0.20 7.84 0.44
CA LEU A 136 0.38 9.16 0.61
C LEU A 136 1.32 9.44 -0.57
N TYR A 137 1.02 10.49 -1.32
CA TYR A 137 1.80 10.87 -2.51
C TYR A 137 2.57 12.15 -2.22
N THR A 138 3.84 12.18 -2.58
CA THR A 138 4.68 13.39 -2.67
C THR A 138 5.22 13.49 -4.10
N GLN A 139 5.91 14.57 -4.45
CA GLN A 139 6.53 14.74 -5.76
C GLN A 139 7.48 13.58 -6.12
N ASP A 140 8.34 13.17 -5.19
CA ASP A 140 9.38 12.18 -5.48
C ASP A 140 8.98 10.75 -5.15
N VAL A 141 8.08 10.55 -4.19
CA VAL A 141 7.79 9.24 -3.61
C VAL A 141 6.30 9.05 -3.35
N THR A 142 5.81 7.85 -3.64
CA THR A 142 4.53 7.33 -3.15
C THR A 142 4.78 6.36 -2.00
N TYR A 143 4.10 6.60 -0.87
CA TYR A 143 4.04 5.67 0.25
C TYR A 143 2.71 4.92 0.22
N THR A 144 2.77 3.62 0.48
CA THR A 144 1.60 2.77 0.66
C THR A 144 1.73 2.05 1.99
N PHE A 145 0.74 2.23 2.85
CA PHE A 145 0.63 1.50 4.10
C PHE A 145 -0.56 0.57 3.97
N GLU A 146 -0.32 -0.71 4.20
CA GLU A 146 -1.33 -1.75 4.13
C GLU A 146 -1.35 -2.51 5.45
N TYR A 147 -2.55 -2.76 5.93
CA TYR A 147 -2.81 -3.69 7.02
C TYR A 147 -3.88 -4.69 6.59
N ASN A 148 -3.52 -5.96 6.54
CA ASN A 148 -4.40 -7.04 6.09
C ASN A 148 -4.76 -8.03 7.20
N TYR A 149 -5.99 -8.53 7.17
CA TYR A 149 -6.49 -9.52 8.12
C TYR A 149 -7.73 -10.23 7.55
N PRO A 150 -8.05 -11.45 8.02
CA PRO A 150 -9.30 -12.13 7.66
C PRO A 150 -10.52 -11.34 8.14
N GLU A 151 -11.56 -11.22 7.31
CA GLU A 151 -12.80 -10.48 7.59
C GLU A 151 -13.45 -10.91 8.92
N GLN A 152 -13.38 -12.19 9.27
CA GLN A 152 -13.84 -12.74 10.56
C GLN A 152 -13.22 -12.05 11.80
N ARG A 153 -12.03 -11.45 11.67
CA ARG A 153 -11.34 -10.74 12.75
C ARG A 153 -11.62 -9.25 12.78
N LEU A 154 -12.56 -8.74 11.97
CA LEU A 154 -12.80 -7.30 11.81
C LEU A 154 -12.90 -6.56 13.15
N ASP A 155 -13.72 -7.03 14.07
CA ASP A 155 -13.93 -6.34 15.34
C ASP A 155 -12.70 -6.35 16.24
N LEU A 156 -11.92 -7.43 16.23
CA LEU A 156 -10.68 -7.54 16.99
C LEU A 156 -9.57 -6.67 16.38
N ALA A 157 -9.45 -6.69 15.05
CA ALA A 157 -8.37 -6.05 14.31
C ALA A 157 -8.49 -4.52 14.27
N LYS A 158 -9.67 -3.95 14.57
CA LYS A 158 -9.91 -2.48 14.60
C LYS A 158 -8.92 -1.73 15.48
N ALA A 159 -8.61 -2.25 16.67
CA ALA A 159 -7.70 -1.59 17.61
C ALA A 159 -6.26 -1.57 17.08
N GLU A 160 -5.76 -2.70 16.59
CA GLU A 160 -4.41 -2.83 16.03
C GLU A 160 -4.27 -2.03 14.71
N LEU A 161 -5.29 -2.05 13.86
CA LEU A 161 -5.37 -1.20 12.66
C LEU A 161 -5.30 0.29 13.01
N LYS A 162 -6.04 0.73 14.03
CA LYS A 162 -6.01 2.12 14.51
C LYS A 162 -4.64 2.49 15.08
N GLN A 163 -4.02 1.60 15.83
CA GLN A 163 -2.66 1.79 16.34
C GLN A 163 -1.64 1.92 15.19
N PHE A 164 -1.70 1.03 14.20
CA PHE A 164 -0.81 1.08 13.04
C PHE A 164 -1.02 2.35 12.22
N SER A 165 -2.25 2.63 11.79
CA SER A 165 -2.59 3.81 10.98
C SER A 165 -2.30 5.13 11.69
N GLY A 166 -2.61 5.23 12.99
CA GLY A 166 -2.32 6.41 13.81
C GLY A 166 -0.83 6.61 14.12
N SER A 167 0.02 5.62 13.82
CA SER A 167 1.47 5.72 14.05
C SER A 167 2.24 6.39 12.91
N ILE A 168 1.58 6.62 11.77
CA ILE A 168 2.18 7.26 10.60
C ILE A 168 2.45 8.74 10.94
N LYS A 169 3.72 9.12 10.87
CA LYS A 169 4.19 10.49 11.11
C LYS A 169 4.97 10.97 9.91
N ILE A 170 4.71 12.21 9.51
CA ILE A 170 5.47 12.90 8.47
C ILE A 170 6.36 13.97 9.07
N ALA A 171 7.47 14.28 8.41
CA ALA A 171 8.37 15.34 8.83
C ALA A 171 7.67 16.71 8.75
N PRO A 172 7.94 17.64 9.69
CA PRO A 172 7.33 18.98 9.68
C PRO A 172 7.68 19.81 8.44
N THR A 173 8.76 19.45 7.75
CA THR A 173 9.22 20.09 6.52
C THR A 173 8.35 19.75 5.32
N LEU A 174 7.56 18.67 5.37
CA LEU A 174 6.60 18.34 4.33
C LEU A 174 5.42 19.29 4.39
N ASP A 175 5.09 19.85 3.24
CA ASP A 175 4.00 20.77 3.01
C ASP A 175 3.11 20.27 1.87
N ARG A 176 1.88 20.78 1.79
CA ARG A 176 0.95 20.43 0.71
C ARG A 176 1.53 20.73 -0.67
N ARG A 177 2.44 21.71 -0.77
CA ARG A 177 3.17 22.04 -2.00
C ARG A 177 4.09 20.93 -2.50
N ASP A 178 4.44 19.96 -1.64
CA ASP A 178 5.14 18.74 -2.04
C ASP A 178 4.21 17.76 -2.78
N GLN A 179 2.91 18.06 -2.89
CA GLN A 179 1.94 17.26 -3.65
C GLN A 179 1.48 18.03 -4.90
N TYR A 180 1.10 19.30 -4.73
CA TYR A 180 0.62 20.13 -5.83
C TYR A 180 0.81 21.63 -5.60
N LEU A 181 0.96 22.40 -6.67
CA LEU A 181 1.36 23.81 -6.62
C LEU A 181 0.20 24.79 -6.34
N SER A 182 -1.02 24.49 -6.77
CA SER A 182 -2.16 25.42 -6.76
C SER A 182 -3.25 25.06 -5.77
N ASP A 183 -3.84 26.07 -5.13
CA ASP A 183 -5.07 25.99 -4.33
C ASP A 183 -6.35 25.71 -5.15
N ALA A 184 -6.26 25.73 -6.48
CA ALA A 184 -7.43 25.57 -7.35
C ALA A 184 -8.01 24.14 -7.24
N LYS A 185 -9.26 24.03 -6.75
CA LYS A 185 -9.99 22.76 -6.64
C LYS A 185 -10.68 22.29 -7.94
N GLY A 186 -10.60 23.08 -9.02
CA GLY A 186 -11.38 22.92 -10.24
C GLY A 186 -10.82 21.94 -11.27
N MET A 187 -11.63 21.56 -12.25
CA MET A 187 -11.32 20.61 -13.34
C MET A 187 -10.27 21.17 -14.32
N SER A 188 -9.26 20.38 -14.72
CA SER A 188 -8.30 20.77 -15.77
C SER A 188 -8.78 20.21 -17.10
N ALA A 189 -8.47 20.92 -18.19
CA ALA A 189 -8.41 20.29 -19.50
C ALA A 189 -7.60 18.99 -19.40
N PRO A 190 -7.98 17.90 -20.09
CA PRO A 190 -7.41 16.57 -19.92
C PRO A 190 -5.92 16.56 -20.26
N ALA A 191 -5.09 16.93 -19.29
CA ALA A 191 -3.67 16.64 -19.32
C ALA A 191 -3.55 15.11 -19.29
N LYS A 192 -2.61 14.55 -20.04
CA LYS A 192 -2.35 13.11 -20.10
C LYS A 192 -1.87 12.60 -18.73
N ILE A 193 -2.79 12.41 -17.81
CA ILE A 193 -2.62 11.96 -16.42
C ILE A 193 -2.07 10.52 -16.35
N GLY A 194 -2.11 9.78 -17.48
CA GLY A 194 -1.53 8.44 -17.58
C GLY A 194 -0.04 8.33 -17.25
N ILE A 195 0.69 9.46 -17.16
CA ILE A 195 2.13 9.48 -16.86
C ILE A 195 2.42 9.77 -15.38
N TYR A 196 1.53 10.44 -14.65
CA TYR A 196 1.83 10.96 -13.30
C TYR A 196 1.64 9.93 -12.17
N GLY A 197 0.72 8.97 -12.32
CA GLY A 197 0.48 7.89 -11.34
C GLY A 197 0.98 6.50 -11.76
N GLY A 198 1.42 6.32 -13.01
CA GLY A 198 1.69 5.01 -13.60
C GLY A 198 2.92 4.29 -13.04
N GLY A 199 3.95 5.03 -12.62
CA GLY A 199 5.21 4.46 -12.15
C GLY A 199 5.05 3.57 -10.93
N ALA A 200 4.37 4.05 -9.90
CA ALA A 200 4.21 3.30 -8.65
C ALA A 200 3.27 2.08 -8.81
N VAL A 201 2.29 2.14 -9.72
CA VAL A 201 1.41 1.01 -10.07
C VAL A 201 2.16 -0.06 -10.88
N ILE A 202 2.94 0.33 -11.90
CA ILE A 202 3.78 -0.58 -12.70
C ILE A 202 4.84 -1.26 -11.81
N ILE A 203 5.31 -0.56 -10.80
CA ILE A 203 6.33 -1.07 -9.89
C ILE A 203 5.75 -2.08 -8.89
N LEU A 204 4.53 -1.85 -8.37
CA LEU A 204 3.79 -2.86 -7.60
C LEU A 204 3.61 -4.15 -8.44
N ILE A 205 3.35 -4.00 -9.74
CA ILE A 205 3.31 -5.13 -10.71
C ILE A 205 4.66 -5.84 -10.81
N ILE A 206 5.79 -5.12 -10.88
CA ILE A 206 7.13 -5.72 -10.97
C ILE A 206 7.49 -6.47 -9.69
N VAL A 207 7.23 -5.89 -8.51
CA VAL A 207 7.46 -6.55 -7.21
C VAL A 207 6.66 -7.85 -7.12
N LEU A 208 5.36 -7.81 -7.47
CA LEU A 208 4.52 -9.01 -7.51
C LEU A 208 5.00 -10.04 -8.55
N THR A 209 5.52 -9.59 -9.70
CA THR A 209 5.99 -10.47 -10.79
C THR A 209 7.34 -11.12 -10.48
N VAL A 210 8.26 -10.39 -9.85
CA VAL A 210 9.59 -10.89 -9.45
C VAL A 210 9.49 -11.87 -8.29
N ILE A 211 8.59 -11.62 -7.32
CA ILE A 211 8.29 -12.57 -6.23
C ILE A 211 7.70 -13.88 -6.80
N LYS A 212 6.79 -13.80 -7.78
CA LYS A 212 6.27 -14.99 -8.49
C LYS A 212 7.38 -15.80 -9.17
N ARG A 213 8.31 -15.15 -9.89
CA ARG A 213 9.40 -15.85 -10.61
C ARG A 213 10.35 -16.60 -9.69
N LYS A 214 10.60 -16.09 -8.48
CA LYS A 214 11.53 -16.73 -7.53
C LYS A 214 10.93 -18.01 -6.91
N ASN A 215 9.61 -18.08 -6.75
CA ASN A 215 8.94 -19.28 -6.24
C ASN A 215 8.80 -20.38 -7.32
N SER A 216 8.56 -20.03 -8.58
CA SER A 216 8.50 -21.03 -9.67
C SER A 216 9.85 -21.68 -9.98
N GLN A 217 10.97 -21.03 -9.69
CA GLN A 217 12.32 -21.62 -9.82
C GLN A 217 12.66 -22.58 -8.66
N LEU A 218 12.01 -22.42 -7.50
CA LEU A 218 12.15 -23.35 -6.36
C LEU A 218 11.27 -24.59 -6.55
N GLU A 219 10.09 -24.46 -7.16
CA GLU A 219 9.21 -25.58 -7.51
C GLU A 219 9.70 -26.38 -8.73
N ALA A 220 10.47 -25.77 -9.64
CA ALA A 220 11.09 -26.47 -10.78
C ALA A 220 12.44 -27.14 -10.43
N GLY A 221 12.89 -27.02 -9.18
CA GLY A 221 14.14 -27.60 -8.66
C GLY A 221 13.92 -28.76 -7.68
N VAL A 222 12.73 -29.35 -7.63
CA VAL A 222 12.40 -30.59 -6.90
C VAL A 222 11.89 -31.62 -7.89
#